data_AF-A0AAD9KBN0-F1
#
_entry.id   AF-A0AAD9KBN0-F1
#
_cell.length_a   1.000
_cell.length_b   1.000
_cell.length_c   1.000
_cell.angle_alpha   90.00
_cell.angle_beta   90.00
_cell.angle_gamma   90.00
#
_symmetry.space_group_name_H-M   'P 1'
#
loop_
_entity.id
_entity.type
_entity.pdbx_description
1 polymer ?
#
loop_
_entity_poly.entity_id
_entity_poly.type
_entity_poly.pdbx_seq_one_letter_code
_entity_poly.pdbx_strand_id
1 'polypeptide(L)' 'MVLFTDKELVAEFSDLGVDIDKDDVLDKLRMLGQLHRMDAGELAAQWVAYSHNKNGCDVLLETLEAFEREV' A
#
# COMPACT_ATOMS: atom_id res chain seq x y z
N MET A 1 13.12 -12.08 3.45
CA MET A 1 13.28 -10.98 4.43
C MET A 1 12.00 -10.19 4.40
N VAL A 2 11.42 -9.92 5.56
CA VAL A 2 10.30 -9.00 5.69
C VAL A 2 10.89 -7.59 5.60
N LEU A 3 10.50 -6.81 4.59
CA LEU A 3 11.02 -5.46 4.38
C LEU A 3 10.44 -4.47 5.41
N PHE A 4 9.20 -4.70 5.85
CA PHE A 4 8.52 -3.88 6.86
C PHE A 4 7.47 -4.69 7.62
N THR A 5 7.12 -4.22 8.81
CA THR A 5 6.04 -4.77 9.63
C THR A 5 4.70 -4.11 9.31
N ASP A 6 3.61 -4.81 9.66
CA ASP A 6 2.25 -4.35 9.39
C ASP A 6 1.97 -3.03 10.13
N LYS A 7 2.59 -2.84 11.31
CA LYS A 7 2.52 -1.58 12.07
C LYS A 7 3.22 -0.41 11.39
N GLU A 8 4.36 -0.66 10.75
CA GLU A 8 5.08 0.38 9.98
C GLU A 8 4.26 0.79 8.77
N LEU A 9 3.70 -0.20 8.05
CA LEU A 9 2.84 0.05 6.91
C LEU A 9 1.60 0.87 7.30
N VAL A 10 0.88 0.46 8.35
CA VAL A 10 -0.29 1.21 8.85
C VAL A 10 0.10 2.63 9.26
N ALA A 11 1.25 2.82 9.91
CA ALA A 11 1.70 4.15 10.29
C ALA A 11 1.98 5.05 9.08
N GLU A 12 2.67 4.55 8.06
CA GLU A 12 2.97 5.33 6.84
C GLU A 12 1.69 5.67 6.06
N PHE A 13 0.77 4.72 5.92
CA PHE A 13 -0.50 4.97 5.24
C PHE A 13 -1.39 5.93 6.04
N SER A 14 -1.40 5.81 7.37
CA SER A 14 -2.17 6.69 8.25
C SER A 14 -1.63 8.12 8.25
N ASP A 15 -0.31 8.32 8.18
CA ASP A 15 0.32 9.65 8.00
C ASP A 15 -0.13 10.33 6.70
N LEU A 16 -0.37 9.53 5.67
CA LEU A 16 -0.88 9.96 4.37
C LEU A 16 -2.41 10.09 4.32
N GLY A 17 -3.10 9.89 5.45
CA GLY A 17 -4.55 10.00 5.58
C GLY A 17 -5.33 8.79 5.05
N VAL A 18 -4.67 7.63 4.94
CA VAL A 18 -5.27 6.38 4.47
C VAL A 18 -5.35 5.39 5.62
N ASP A 19 -6.56 4.98 5.98
CA ASP A 19 -6.80 4.04 7.06
C ASP A 19 -6.87 2.61 6.51
N ILE A 20 -6.02 1.71 7.03
CA ILE A 20 -6.03 0.28 6.66
C ILE A 20 -6.60 -0.52 7.83
N ASP A 21 -7.87 -0.86 7.72
CA ASP A 21 -8.59 -1.64 8.75
C ASP A 21 -8.59 -3.16 8.47
N LYS A 22 -8.26 -3.57 7.23
CA LYS A 22 -8.38 -4.96 6.77
C LYS A 22 -7.02 -5.69 6.72
N ASP A 23 -6.93 -6.81 7.42
CA ASP A 23 -5.74 -7.69 7.43
C ASP A 23 -5.39 -8.21 6.02
N ASP A 24 -6.38 -8.57 5.18
CA ASP A 24 -6.14 -9.02 3.80
C ASP A 24 -5.45 -7.96 2.93
N VAL A 25 -5.73 -6.68 3.20
CA VAL A 25 -5.15 -5.54 2.49
C VAL A 25 -3.70 -5.32 2.91
N LEU A 26 -3.40 -5.49 4.21
CA LEU A 26 -2.04 -5.47 4.73
C LEU A 26 -1.19 -6.60 4.16
N ASP A 27 -1.73 -7.82 4.11
CA ASP A 27 -1.03 -8.97 3.55
C ASP A 27 -0.70 -8.76 2.07
N LYS A 28 -1.66 -8.23 1.29
CA LYS A 28 -1.46 -7.89 -0.12
C LYS A 28 -0.42 -6.79 -0.32
N LEU A 29 -0.46 -5.70 0.46
CA LEU A 29 0.55 -4.63 0.43
C LEU A 29 1.94 -5.16 0.78
N ARG A 30 2.03 -6.06 1.76
CA ARG A 30 3.28 -6.71 2.14
C ARG A 30 3.84 -7.58 1.03
N MET A 31 2.98 -8.34 0.35
CA MET A 31 3.38 -9.09 -0.84
C MET A 31 3.88 -8.15 -1.94
N LEU A 32 3.20 -7.04 -2.20
CA LEU A 32 3.61 -6.05 -3.19
C LEU A 32 4.97 -5.43 -2.85
N GLY A 33 5.17 -5.02 -1.59
CA GLY A 33 6.45 -4.52 -1.12
C GLY A 33 7.58 -5.55 -1.30
N GLN A 34 7.32 -6.83 -1.02
CA GLN A 34 8.30 -7.89 -1.28
C GLN A 34 8.54 -8.16 -2.77
N LEU A 35 7.49 -8.13 -3.58
CA LEU A 35 7.53 -8.40 -5.02
C LEU A 35 8.35 -7.33 -5.76
N HIS A 36 8.09 -6.06 -5.44
CA HIS A 36 8.76 -4.91 -6.05
C HIS A 36 10.02 -4.46 -5.28
N ARG A 37 10.35 -5.14 -4.17
CA ARG A 37 11.46 -4.80 -3.26
C ARG A 37 11.43 -3.35 -2.78
N MET A 38 10.26 -2.91 -2.37
CA MET A 38 9.99 -1.57 -1.84
C MET A 38 9.82 -1.62 -0.33
N ASP A 39 10.26 -0.55 0.33
CA ASP A 39 10.00 -0.32 1.76
C ASP A 39 8.58 0.24 1.99
N ALA A 40 8.11 0.23 3.25
CA ALA A 40 6.75 0.68 3.59
C ALA A 40 6.47 2.12 3.11
N GLY A 41 7.43 3.03 3.29
CA GLY A 41 7.30 4.41 2.85
C GLY A 41 7.30 4.58 1.34
N GLU A 42 8.09 3.79 0.59
CA GLU A 42 8.06 3.81 -0.87
C GLU A 42 6.73 3.31 -1.42
N LEU A 43 6.23 2.20 -0.85
CA LEU A 43 4.95 1.62 -1.23
C LEU A 43 3.79 2.57 -0.92
N ALA A 44 3.81 3.20 0.26
CA ALA A 44 2.81 4.19 0.66
C ALA A 44 2.86 5.45 -0.23
N ALA A 45 4.05 5.94 -0.56
CA ALA A 45 4.22 7.08 -1.48
C ALA A 45 3.72 6.76 -2.89
N GLN A 46 4.05 5.59 -3.44
CA GLN A 46 3.55 5.14 -4.73
C GLN A 46 2.04 4.95 -4.72
N TRP A 47 1.51 4.36 -3.63
CA TRP A 47 0.09 4.20 -3.45
C TRP A 47 -0.64 5.55 -3.46
N VAL A 48 -0.14 6.54 -2.71
CA VAL A 48 -0.73 7.88 -2.69
C VAL A 48 -0.65 8.54 -4.05
N ALA A 49 0.47 8.40 -4.76
CA ALA A 49 0.58 8.91 -6.13
C ALA A 49 -0.46 8.27 -7.05
N TYR A 50 -0.67 6.96 -6.92
CA TYR A 50 -1.70 6.22 -7.66
C TYR A 50 -3.11 6.69 -7.30
N SER A 51 -3.42 6.75 -6.00
CA SER A 51 -4.71 7.19 -5.48
C SER A 51 -5.03 8.62 -5.94
N HIS A 52 -4.06 9.52 -5.89
CA HIS A 52 -4.21 10.89 -6.37
C HIS A 52 -4.46 10.95 -7.89
N ASN A 53 -3.75 10.12 -8.68
CA ASN A 53 -3.97 10.01 -10.13
C ASN A 53 -5.36 9.44 -10.47
N LYS A 54 -5.91 8.58 -9.61
CA LYS A 54 -7.25 7.98 -9.73
C LYS A 54 -8.34 8.81 -9.03
N ASN A 55 -8.03 10.06 -8.66
CA ASN A 55 -8.97 11.02 -8.08
C ASN A 55 -9.48 10.64 -6.66
N GLY A 56 -8.60 10.04 -5.85
CA GLY A 56 -8.86 9.63 -4.48
C GLY A 56 -9.49 8.25 -4.40
N CYS A 57 -8.67 7.21 -4.45
CA CYS A 57 -9.10 5.82 -4.28
C CYS A 57 -8.75 5.30 -2.89
N ASP A 58 -9.72 4.66 -2.24
CA ASP A 58 -9.52 3.94 -0.98
C ASP A 58 -8.55 2.76 -1.15
N VAL A 59 -7.81 2.44 -0.09
CA VAL A 59 -6.96 1.24 -0.02
C VAL A 59 -7.83 -0.01 0.11
N LEU A 60 -8.24 -0.53 -1.04
CA LEU A 60 -9.03 -1.75 -1.15
C LEU A 60 -8.26 -2.80 -1.94
N LEU A 61 -8.61 -4.07 -1.71
CA LEU A 61 -7.96 -5.20 -2.36
C LEU A 61 -8.07 -5.09 -3.90
N GLU A 62 -9.25 -4.70 -4.41
CA GLU A 62 -9.50 -4.49 -5.84
C GLU A 62 -8.60 -3.40 -6.44
N THR A 63 -8.37 -2.33 -5.70
CA THR A 63 -7.53 -1.21 -6.13
C THR A 63 -6.04 -1.53 -6.02
N LEU A 64 -5.66 -2.39 -5.07
CA LEU A 64 -4.29 -2.93 -4.96
C LEU A 64 -3.99 -3.91 -6.10
N GLU A 65 -4.96 -4.71 -6.54
CA GLU A 65 -4.82 -5.54 -7.74
C GLU A 65 -4.67 -4.70 -9.01
N ALA A 66 -5.37 -3.56 -9.10
CA ALA A 66 -5.19 -2.62 -10.20
C ALA A 66 -3.80 -1.94 -10.15
N PHE A 67 -3.36 -1.55 -8.95
CA PHE A 67 -2.02 -1.00 -8.70
C PHE A 67 -0.92 -1.99 -9.08
N GLU A 68 -1.03 -3.27 -8.70
CA GLU A 68 -0.10 -4.35 -9.08
C GLU A 68 0.07 -4.49 -10.59
N ARG A 69 -0.96 -4.19 -11.38
CA ARG A 69 -0.88 -4.25 -12.85
C ARG A 69 -0.24 -3.02 -13.48
N GLU A 70 -0.23 -1.89 -12.77
CA GLU A 70 0.29 -0.61 -13.26
C GLU A 70 1.72 -0.32 -12.78
N VAL A 71 2.20 -0.99 -11.72
CA VAL A 71 3.55 -0.88 -11.13
C VAL A 71 4.50 -1.96 -11.65
#